data_AF-A0A2I0P932-F1
#
_entry.id   AF-A0A2I0P932-F1
#
_cell.length_a   1.000
_cell.length_b   1.000
_cell.length_c   1.000
_cell.angle_alpha   90.00
_cell.angle_beta   90.00
_cell.angle_gamma   90.00
#
_symmetry.space_group_name_H-M   'P 1'
#
loop_
_entity.id
_entity.type
_entity.pdbx_description
1 polymer ?
#
loop_
_entity_poly.entity_id
_entity_poly.type
_entity_poly.pdbx_seq_one_letter_code
_entity_poly.pdbx_strand_id
1 'polypeptide(L)'
;MLPAHRENQSRTNWWTAVSKTVATLFEYVSYQYKLAQETDSFSSAENVLYLTEETLQELDQLNGTKYFLEIGRKTLKPLNYIGVVRVGDLTIQILPKLFNNDSYETHKSIIAGNVLKMLSYTESLPITEIDTADLDTEEFEFFEVFVWLFAKNLAELIKSNQVREYVRRSEELHFVREQIDTRRYTNPAKLHIVPCVFHEFSRDNTLNRTLKYTCHLMSRMVRSSENFRLLKYINNVLEPVSLTPVTLTEVDQIRFTRLNQRFEPFIRVCRIFLAHSTLTLRASHAEAFSLLIPMERLFEEFIAQVLLDDPVYFFEKQVEVQPQKPIGHLAENATTGRKAFRLIPDITIRDGAATAIIDTKYKLLNFEDPRFEVKQPDMYQMYAYVTKLHASGAMLLYPETEAVEYGTFLFAYTDKDGSMYTIPLYIRSVHLSENLNTDKGWATFRRSLAEAMCVIVGAGSREEEVTRPAVPRVTG
;
A
#
# COMPACT_ATOMS: atom_id res chain seq x y z
N MET A 1 -65.53 32.27 -23.61
CA MET A 1 -64.31 33.05 -23.29
C MET A 1 -63.42 32.17 -22.43
N LEU A 2 -62.17 32.03 -22.87
CA LEU A 2 -61.25 30.90 -22.66
C LEU A 2 -60.74 30.73 -21.21
N PRO A 3 -60.47 29.49 -20.75
CA PRO A 3 -59.73 29.20 -19.53
C PRO A 3 -58.21 29.11 -19.77
N ALA A 4 -57.47 29.24 -18.67
CA ALA A 4 -56.02 29.33 -18.58
C ALA A 4 -55.28 28.05 -19.02
N HIS A 5 -54.28 28.20 -19.90
CA HIS A 5 -53.25 27.21 -20.15
C HIS A 5 -52.03 27.49 -19.26
N ARG A 6 -51.76 26.58 -18.31
CA ARG A 6 -50.43 26.37 -17.72
C ARG A 6 -49.69 25.36 -18.57
N GLU A 7 -48.70 25.79 -19.35
CA GLU A 7 -47.69 24.90 -19.92
C GLU A 7 -46.73 24.50 -18.81
N ASN A 8 -46.82 23.24 -18.39
CA ASN A 8 -45.84 22.60 -17.54
C ASN A 8 -44.87 21.83 -18.46
N GLN A 9 -43.76 22.47 -18.83
CA GLN A 9 -42.65 21.79 -19.51
C GLN A 9 -42.01 20.83 -18.51
N SER A 10 -42.36 19.55 -18.62
CA SER A 10 -41.67 18.45 -18.00
C SER A 10 -40.23 18.40 -18.54
N ARG A 11 -39.27 18.92 -17.77
CA ARG A 11 -37.85 18.60 -17.94
C ARG A 11 -37.65 17.14 -17.61
N THR A 12 -37.53 16.30 -18.65
CA THR A 12 -37.16 14.89 -18.53
C THR A 12 -35.74 14.82 -17.96
N ASN A 13 -35.62 14.40 -16.71
CA ASN A 13 -34.36 14.07 -16.06
C ASN A 13 -33.77 12.83 -16.76
N TRP A 14 -32.68 13.03 -17.48
CA TRP A 14 -31.88 11.99 -18.16
C TRP A 14 -30.86 11.38 -17.17
N TRP A 15 -31.35 10.87 -16.04
CA TRP A 15 -30.55 9.98 -15.19
C TRP A 15 -31.17 8.60 -15.28
N THR A 16 -31.00 7.95 -16.43
CA THR A 16 -31.16 6.50 -16.51
C THR A 16 -30.07 5.90 -15.62
N ALA A 17 -30.48 5.27 -14.51
CA ALA A 17 -29.60 4.47 -13.70
C ALA A 17 -29.12 3.29 -14.55
N VAL A 18 -27.96 3.45 -15.20
CA VAL A 18 -27.22 2.36 -15.82
C VAL A 18 -26.88 1.40 -14.68
N SER A 19 -27.39 0.17 -14.76
CA SER A 19 -27.07 -0.91 -13.83
C SER A 19 -25.55 -1.16 -13.92
N LYS A 20 -24.82 -0.89 -12.84
CA LYS A 20 -23.36 -0.96 -12.78
C LYS A 20 -22.93 -2.33 -12.30
N THR A 21 -22.00 -2.97 -13.00
CA THR A 21 -21.47 -4.29 -12.63
C THR A 21 -20.25 -4.14 -11.73
N VAL A 22 -20.34 -4.67 -10.51
CA VAL A 22 -19.19 -4.84 -9.61
C VAL A 22 -18.83 -6.33 -9.54
N ALA A 23 -17.59 -6.67 -9.90
CA ALA A 23 -17.02 -8.00 -9.80
C ALA A 23 -16.03 -8.05 -8.64
N THR A 24 -16.33 -8.83 -7.61
CA THR A 24 -15.36 -9.10 -6.54
C THR A 24 -14.55 -10.34 -6.90
N LEU A 25 -13.23 -10.18 -7.00
CA LEU A 25 -12.26 -11.22 -7.26
C LEU A 25 -11.26 -11.33 -6.11
N PHE A 26 -10.61 -12.47 -5.98
CA PHE A 26 -9.55 -12.71 -4.99
C PHE A 26 -8.20 -12.94 -5.68
N GLU A 27 -7.13 -12.52 -5.00
CA GLU A 27 -5.75 -12.79 -5.43
C GLU A 27 -5.53 -14.29 -5.71
N TYR A 28 -4.87 -14.59 -6.82
CA TYR A 28 -4.50 -15.93 -7.28
C TYR A 28 -5.65 -16.91 -7.55
N VAL A 29 -6.91 -16.46 -7.49
CA VAL A 29 -8.08 -17.25 -7.92
C VAL A 29 -8.32 -17.06 -9.41
N SER A 30 -8.55 -18.16 -10.14
CA SER A 30 -8.80 -18.11 -11.59
C SER A 30 -10.30 -18.05 -11.87
N TYR A 31 -10.73 -17.00 -12.57
CA TYR A 31 -12.12 -16.77 -12.95
C TYR A 31 -12.30 -17.05 -14.43
N GLN A 32 -13.40 -17.70 -14.81
CA GLN A 32 -13.73 -17.87 -16.22
C GLN A 32 -14.27 -16.56 -16.77
N TYR A 33 -13.94 -16.24 -18.02
CA TYR A 33 -14.60 -15.16 -18.75
C TYR A 33 -15.10 -15.59 -20.12
N LYS A 34 -16.19 -14.95 -20.57
CA LYS A 34 -16.80 -15.10 -21.89
C LYS A 34 -16.85 -13.73 -22.57
N LEU A 35 -16.71 -13.72 -23.89
CA LEU A 35 -16.87 -12.50 -24.67
C LEU A 35 -18.34 -12.07 -24.69
N ALA A 36 -18.60 -10.84 -24.26
CA ALA A 36 -19.90 -10.19 -24.34
C ALA A 36 -19.98 -9.34 -25.61
N GLN A 37 -21.17 -9.26 -26.21
CA GLN A 37 -21.38 -8.47 -27.43
C GLN A 37 -21.58 -6.97 -27.15
N GLU A 38 -22.21 -6.60 -26.04
CA GLU A 38 -22.61 -5.20 -25.77
C GLU A 38 -22.28 -4.71 -24.37
N THR A 39 -22.48 -5.52 -23.32
CA THR A 39 -22.36 -5.06 -21.94
C THR A 39 -21.54 -5.99 -21.06
N ASP A 40 -20.65 -5.41 -20.26
CA ASP A 40 -19.90 -6.15 -19.25
C ASP A 40 -20.80 -6.55 -18.07
N SER A 41 -20.71 -7.80 -17.63
CA SER A 41 -21.42 -8.29 -16.45
C SER A 41 -20.63 -9.34 -15.68
N PHE A 42 -21.00 -9.57 -14.41
CA PHE A 42 -20.40 -10.57 -13.55
C PHE A 42 -21.50 -11.39 -12.90
N SER A 43 -21.44 -12.71 -13.08
CA SER A 43 -22.34 -13.65 -12.42
C SER A 43 -21.63 -14.24 -11.20
N SER A 44 -21.98 -13.77 -10.00
CA SER A 44 -21.43 -14.31 -8.74
C SER A 44 -21.80 -15.79 -8.54
N ALA A 45 -22.98 -16.22 -9.04
CA ALA A 45 -23.45 -17.61 -8.90
C ALA A 45 -22.65 -18.59 -9.78
N GLU A 46 -22.27 -18.16 -10.99
CA GLU A 46 -21.48 -18.99 -11.92
C GLU A 46 -19.97 -18.74 -11.78
N ASN A 47 -19.59 -17.67 -11.07
CA ASN A 47 -18.24 -17.12 -11.01
C ASN A 47 -17.63 -16.84 -12.40
N VAL A 48 -18.45 -16.29 -13.31
CA VAL A 48 -18.11 -15.99 -14.71
C VAL A 48 -18.20 -14.49 -14.98
N LEU A 49 -17.16 -13.96 -15.62
CA LEU A 49 -17.11 -12.61 -16.17
C LEU A 49 -17.59 -12.62 -17.64
N TYR A 50 -18.49 -11.72 -18.00
CA TYR A 50 -18.86 -11.46 -19.39
C TYR A 50 -18.22 -10.13 -19.77
N LEU A 51 -17.21 -10.14 -20.63
CA LEU A 51 -16.37 -8.98 -20.93
C LEU A 51 -16.40 -8.66 -22.43
N THR A 52 -16.53 -7.39 -22.78
CA THR A 52 -16.38 -6.90 -24.16
C THR A 52 -14.92 -6.92 -24.60
N GLU A 53 -14.67 -6.89 -25.92
CA GLU A 53 -13.30 -6.78 -26.45
C GLU A 53 -12.62 -5.47 -26.05
N GLU A 54 -13.37 -4.37 -25.98
CA GLU A 54 -12.86 -3.07 -25.53
C GLU A 54 -12.38 -3.15 -24.08
N THR A 55 -13.17 -3.75 -23.19
CA THR A 55 -12.80 -3.91 -21.78
C THR A 55 -11.55 -4.77 -21.60
N LEU A 56 -11.40 -5.84 -22.38
CA LEU A 56 -10.18 -6.67 -22.34
C LEU A 56 -8.94 -5.90 -22.80
N GLN A 57 -9.05 -5.05 -23.84
CA GLN A 57 -7.93 -4.23 -24.30
C GLN A 57 -7.51 -3.19 -23.27
N GLU A 58 -8.46 -2.56 -22.58
CA GLU A 58 -8.17 -1.60 -21.51
C GLU A 58 -7.54 -2.28 -20.28
N LEU A 59 -8.04 -3.47 -19.91
CA LEU A 59 -7.43 -4.26 -18.84
C LEU A 59 -5.98 -4.64 -19.19
N ASP A 60 -5.71 -5.06 -20.41
CA ASP A 60 -4.35 -5.38 -20.87
C ASP A 60 -3.44 -4.14 -20.88
N GLN A 61 -3.96 -2.98 -21.29
CA GLN A 61 -3.23 -1.73 -21.24
C GLN A 61 -2.88 -1.32 -19.79
N LEU A 62 -3.82 -1.41 -18.86
CA LEU A 62 -3.56 -1.16 -17.44
C LEU A 62 -2.53 -2.17 -16.91
N ASN A 63 -2.63 -3.43 -17.31
CA ASN A 63 -1.70 -4.50 -16.96
C ASN A 63 -0.28 -4.27 -17.50
N GLY A 64 -0.13 -3.50 -18.58
CA GLY A 64 1.17 -3.07 -19.10
C GLY A 64 1.92 -2.10 -18.19
N THR A 65 1.22 -1.36 -17.31
CA THR A 65 1.85 -0.47 -16.32
C THR A 65 2.27 -1.21 -15.06
N LYS A 66 1.43 -2.13 -14.60
CA LYS A 66 1.65 -3.01 -13.45
C LYS A 66 1.09 -4.37 -13.80
N TYR A 67 1.91 -5.41 -13.74
CA TYR A 67 1.43 -6.77 -13.98
C TYR A 67 0.62 -7.27 -12.77
N PHE A 68 -0.69 -7.01 -12.78
CA PHE A 68 -1.62 -7.37 -11.69
C PHE A 68 -2.60 -8.48 -12.11
N LEU A 69 -2.67 -8.80 -13.40
CA LEU A 69 -3.66 -9.70 -13.97
C LEU A 69 -3.01 -10.65 -14.98
N GLU A 70 -3.28 -11.94 -14.84
CA GLU A 70 -2.99 -12.92 -15.86
C GLU A 70 -4.25 -13.13 -16.72
N ILE A 71 -4.20 -12.62 -17.96
CA ILE A 71 -5.28 -12.76 -18.95
C ILE A 71 -4.95 -13.96 -19.85
N GLY A 72 -5.57 -15.10 -19.56
CA GLY A 72 -5.55 -16.29 -20.41
C GLY A 72 -6.58 -16.23 -21.53
N ARG A 73 -6.74 -17.31 -22.30
CA ARG A 73 -7.70 -17.34 -23.44
C ARG A 73 -9.18 -17.28 -23.01
N LYS A 74 -9.49 -17.77 -21.82
CA LYS A 74 -10.84 -17.85 -21.24
C LYS A 74 -10.85 -17.63 -19.73
N THR A 75 -9.70 -17.27 -19.18
CA THR A 75 -9.48 -17.16 -17.73
C THR A 75 -8.85 -15.83 -17.42
N LEU A 76 -9.27 -15.24 -16.31
CA LEU A 76 -8.73 -14.02 -15.76
C LEU A 76 -8.34 -14.32 -14.32
N LYS A 77 -7.07 -14.11 -13.98
CA LYS A 77 -6.53 -14.43 -12.66
C LYS A 77 -5.83 -13.19 -12.08
N PRO A 78 -6.39 -12.56 -11.04
CA PRO A 78 -5.67 -11.55 -10.28
C PRO A 78 -4.41 -12.12 -9.64
N LEU A 79 -3.38 -11.30 -9.53
CA LEU A 79 -2.10 -11.69 -8.94
C LEU A 79 -1.98 -11.13 -7.52
N ASN A 80 -0.92 -10.37 -7.24
CA ASN A 80 -0.53 -9.95 -5.90
C ASN A 80 -0.89 -8.49 -5.54
N TYR A 81 -1.86 -7.94 -6.26
CA TYR A 81 -2.35 -6.60 -6.02
C TYR A 81 -3.81 -6.66 -5.59
N ILE A 82 -4.12 -5.90 -4.54
CA ILE A 82 -5.49 -5.64 -4.13
C ILE A 82 -5.92 -4.24 -4.53
N GLY A 83 -7.22 -4.00 -4.53
CA GLY A 83 -7.80 -2.69 -4.76
C GLY A 83 -8.88 -2.72 -5.82
N VAL A 84 -8.95 -1.68 -6.64
CA VAL A 84 -10.05 -1.49 -7.59
C VAL A 84 -9.52 -1.16 -8.97
N VAL A 85 -10.09 -1.78 -9.99
CA VAL A 85 -9.88 -1.48 -11.41
C VAL A 85 -11.24 -1.17 -12.02
N ARG A 86 -11.35 -0.07 -12.74
CA ARG A 86 -12.58 0.32 -13.43
C ARG A 86 -12.29 0.56 -14.90
N VAL A 87 -13.14 -0.01 -15.73
CA VAL A 87 -13.10 0.11 -17.17
C VAL A 87 -14.54 0.27 -17.64
N GLY A 88 -14.88 1.43 -18.18
CA GLY A 88 -16.27 1.77 -18.50
C GLY A 88 -17.18 1.63 -17.27
N ASP A 89 -18.23 0.82 -17.40
CA ASP A 89 -19.18 0.56 -16.32
C ASP A 89 -18.77 -0.60 -15.40
N LEU A 90 -17.82 -1.44 -15.82
CA LEU A 90 -17.32 -2.56 -15.04
C LEU A 90 -16.34 -2.10 -13.95
N THR A 91 -16.56 -2.56 -12.73
CA THR A 91 -15.61 -2.42 -11.62
C THR A 91 -15.17 -3.77 -11.13
N ILE A 92 -13.87 -4.01 -11.17
CA ILE A 92 -13.22 -5.19 -10.61
C ILE A 92 -12.59 -4.80 -9.29
N GLN A 93 -13.10 -5.36 -8.19
CA GLN A 93 -12.51 -5.24 -6.86
C GLN A 93 -11.70 -6.50 -6.58
N ILE A 94 -10.40 -6.35 -6.35
CA ILE A 94 -9.49 -7.45 -6.04
C ILE A 94 -9.21 -7.44 -4.54
N LEU A 95 -9.48 -8.55 -3.87
CA LEU A 95 -9.34 -8.70 -2.42
C LEU A 95 -8.29 -9.73 -2.02
N PRO A 96 -7.75 -9.62 -0.78
CA PRO A 96 -6.67 -10.47 -0.36
C PRO A 96 -7.07 -11.96 -0.28
N LYS A 97 -6.17 -12.85 -0.73
CA LYS A 97 -6.41 -14.32 -0.73
C LYS A 97 -6.66 -14.95 0.63
N LEU A 98 -6.24 -14.29 1.70
CA LEU A 98 -6.38 -14.73 3.10
C LEU A 98 -7.84 -14.99 3.51
N PHE A 99 -8.79 -14.39 2.80
CA PHE A 99 -10.20 -14.38 3.16
C PHE A 99 -11.11 -15.07 2.12
N ASN A 100 -10.54 -15.93 1.27
CA ASN A 100 -11.23 -16.61 0.17
C ASN A 100 -12.19 -17.76 0.62
N ASN A 101 -12.71 -17.74 1.85
CA ASN A 101 -13.63 -18.76 2.36
C ASN A 101 -15.11 -18.35 2.16
N ASP A 102 -16.03 -19.33 2.17
CA ASP A 102 -17.49 -19.20 1.93
C ASP A 102 -18.24 -18.20 2.85
N SER A 103 -17.56 -17.55 3.79
CA SER A 103 -18.08 -16.49 4.67
C SER A 103 -17.67 -15.07 4.26
N TYR A 104 -17.16 -14.88 3.03
CA TYR A 104 -16.70 -13.58 2.55
C TYR A 104 -17.75 -12.45 2.67
N GLU A 105 -19.00 -12.71 2.29
CA GLU A 105 -20.08 -11.71 2.37
C GLU A 105 -20.24 -11.15 3.79
N THR A 106 -20.03 -11.98 4.82
CA THR A 106 -20.08 -11.59 6.23
C THR A 106 -18.81 -10.86 6.70
N HIS A 107 -17.70 -10.93 5.96
CA HIS A 107 -16.39 -10.44 6.37
C HIS A 107 -15.81 -9.33 5.48
N LYS A 108 -16.56 -8.81 4.50
CA LYS A 108 -16.12 -7.71 3.60
C LYS A 108 -15.58 -6.50 4.37
N SER A 109 -16.35 -6.06 5.37
CA SER A 109 -16.02 -4.93 6.24
C SER A 109 -14.75 -5.18 7.05
N ILE A 110 -14.55 -6.42 7.52
CA ILE A 110 -13.33 -6.84 8.23
C ILE A 110 -12.11 -6.79 7.30
N ILE A 111 -12.21 -7.35 6.10
CA ILE A 111 -11.11 -7.38 5.12
C ILE A 111 -10.63 -5.97 4.82
N ALA A 112 -11.56 -5.09 4.47
CA ALA A 112 -11.23 -3.71 4.16
C ALA A 112 -10.71 -2.95 5.37
N GLY A 113 -11.34 -3.14 6.53
CA GLY A 113 -10.86 -2.59 7.79
C GLY A 113 -9.42 -3.01 8.06
N ASN A 114 -9.07 -4.28 7.86
CA ASN A 114 -7.72 -4.79 8.07
C ASN A 114 -6.72 -4.19 7.08
N VAL A 115 -7.09 -4.08 5.79
CA VAL A 115 -6.24 -3.41 4.78
C VAL A 115 -6.00 -1.95 5.15
N LEU A 116 -7.05 -1.22 5.54
CA LEU A 116 -6.94 0.17 5.96
C LEU A 116 -6.10 0.32 7.25
N LYS A 117 -6.22 -0.62 8.20
CA LYS A 117 -5.37 -0.69 9.39
C LYS A 117 -3.91 -0.91 9.01
N MET A 118 -3.61 -1.84 8.11
CA MET A 118 -2.24 -2.04 7.62
C MET A 118 -1.68 -0.79 6.93
N LEU A 119 -2.48 -0.14 6.08
CA LEU A 119 -2.09 1.12 5.44
C LEU A 119 -1.84 2.23 6.47
N SER A 120 -2.60 2.24 7.58
CA SER A 120 -2.43 3.23 8.64
C SER A 120 -1.07 3.15 9.34
N TYR A 121 -0.49 1.95 9.43
CA TYR A 121 0.85 1.75 10.00
C TYR A 121 1.95 2.06 8.99
N THR A 122 1.82 1.61 7.74
CA THR A 122 2.88 1.79 6.71
C THR A 122 3.10 3.25 6.32
N GLU A 123 2.03 4.03 6.25
CA GLU A 123 2.06 5.41 5.75
C GLU A 123 1.38 6.37 6.74
N SER A 124 1.35 6.04 8.04
CA SER A 124 0.83 6.89 9.12
C SER A 124 -0.52 7.56 8.78
N LEU A 125 -1.50 6.80 8.27
CA LEU A 125 -2.79 7.35 7.85
C LEU A 125 -3.51 8.00 9.06
N PRO A 126 -4.29 9.08 8.86
CA PRO A 126 -5.08 9.73 9.92
C PRO A 126 -6.36 8.96 10.20
N ILE A 127 -6.28 7.64 10.23
CA ILE A 127 -7.43 6.78 10.43
C ILE A 127 -7.22 6.15 11.81
N THR A 128 -7.48 6.95 12.83
CA THR A 128 -7.24 6.55 14.23
C THR A 128 -8.23 5.47 14.65
N GLU A 129 -9.46 5.54 14.14
CA GLU A 129 -10.54 4.60 14.42
C GLU A 129 -11.37 4.43 13.14
N ILE A 130 -11.32 3.24 12.55
CA ILE A 130 -12.27 2.83 11.51
C ILE A 130 -13.45 2.25 12.26
N ASP A 131 -14.53 2.99 12.38
CA ASP A 131 -15.76 2.38 12.86
C ASP A 131 -16.25 1.41 11.79
N THR A 132 -16.18 0.11 12.08
CA THR A 132 -16.62 -0.92 11.15
C THR A 132 -18.12 -0.82 10.88
N ALA A 133 -18.89 -0.13 11.73
CA ALA A 133 -20.29 0.18 11.45
C ALA A 133 -20.47 1.12 10.24
N ASP A 134 -19.50 2.01 9.97
CA ASP A 134 -19.49 2.85 8.76
C ASP A 134 -19.19 2.02 7.48
N LEU A 135 -18.71 0.78 7.63
CA LEU A 135 -18.32 -0.12 6.54
C LEU A 135 -19.42 -1.13 6.16
N ASP A 136 -20.50 -1.25 6.92
CA ASP A 136 -21.50 -2.33 6.81
C ASP A 136 -22.63 -2.02 5.79
N THR A 137 -22.34 -1.21 4.77
CA THR A 137 -23.32 -0.84 3.74
C THR A 137 -23.37 -1.87 2.61
N GLU A 138 -24.57 -2.16 2.10
CA GLU A 138 -24.84 -3.23 1.11
C GLU A 138 -24.09 -3.06 -0.24
N GLU A 139 -23.58 -1.87 -0.55
CA GLU A 139 -22.78 -1.57 -1.75
C GLU A 139 -21.32 -1.26 -1.39
N PHE A 140 -20.65 -2.22 -0.74
CA PHE A 140 -19.26 -2.06 -0.30
C PHE A 140 -18.25 -2.04 -1.47
N GLU A 141 -17.77 -0.87 -1.87
CA GLU A 141 -16.56 -0.70 -2.71
C GLU A 141 -15.41 -0.15 -1.84
N PHE A 142 -14.32 -0.93 -1.66
CA PHE A 142 -13.16 -0.56 -0.82
C PHE A 142 -12.63 0.85 -1.10
N PHE A 143 -12.59 1.24 -2.37
CA PHE A 143 -12.12 2.56 -2.79
C PHE A 143 -13.04 3.70 -2.31
N GLU A 144 -14.36 3.51 -2.34
CA GLU A 144 -15.33 4.52 -1.89
C GLU A 144 -15.19 4.77 -0.39
N VAL A 145 -15.01 3.71 0.39
CA VAL A 145 -14.77 3.80 1.83
C VAL A 145 -13.48 4.55 2.13
N PHE A 146 -12.39 4.18 1.46
CA PHE A 146 -11.10 4.83 1.62
C PHE A 146 -11.20 6.34 1.33
N VAL A 147 -11.86 6.70 0.23
CA VAL A 147 -12.05 8.11 -0.16
C VAL A 147 -12.97 8.84 0.81
N TRP A 148 -14.03 8.20 1.31
CA TRP A 148 -14.93 8.79 2.30
C TRP A 148 -14.19 9.14 3.60
N LEU A 149 -13.47 8.16 4.18
CA LEU A 149 -12.66 8.35 5.39
C LEU A 149 -11.64 9.49 5.20
N PHE A 150 -10.94 9.51 4.07
CA PHE A 150 -9.99 10.57 3.75
C PHE A 150 -10.67 11.94 3.62
N ALA A 151 -11.72 12.04 2.79
CA ALA A 151 -12.34 13.31 2.45
C ALA A 151 -13.10 13.92 3.63
N LYS A 152 -13.78 13.10 4.44
CA LYS A 152 -14.49 13.53 5.66
C LYS A 152 -13.51 14.20 6.64
N ASN A 153 -12.44 13.47 7.01
CA ASN A 153 -11.44 13.97 7.96
C ASN A 153 -10.67 15.19 7.42
N LEU A 154 -10.38 15.21 6.11
CA LEU A 154 -9.67 16.34 5.48
C LEU A 154 -10.55 17.59 5.43
N ALA A 155 -11.84 17.45 5.11
CA ALA A 155 -12.78 18.55 5.06
C ALA A 155 -12.90 19.27 6.41
N GLU A 156 -12.92 18.50 7.51
CA GLU A 156 -12.92 19.05 8.87
C GLU A 156 -11.64 19.84 9.19
N LEU A 157 -10.47 19.31 8.80
CA LEU A 157 -9.18 19.96 9.04
C LEU A 157 -9.03 21.26 8.22
N ILE A 158 -9.35 21.22 6.93
CA ILE A 158 -9.21 22.35 5.99
C ILE A 158 -10.15 23.51 6.35
N LYS A 159 -11.32 23.23 6.93
CA LYS A 159 -12.28 24.26 7.34
C LYS A 159 -11.69 25.23 8.37
N SER A 160 -10.82 24.74 9.26
CA SER A 160 -10.24 25.53 10.36
C SER A 160 -8.78 25.92 10.12
N ASN A 161 -8.07 25.27 9.18
CA ASN A 161 -6.64 25.50 8.94
C ASN A 161 -6.35 25.74 7.46
N GLN A 162 -5.99 26.98 7.11
CA GLN A 162 -5.47 27.32 5.79
C GLN A 162 -3.96 27.50 5.86
N VAL A 163 -3.21 26.48 5.43
CA VAL A 163 -1.74 26.55 5.40
C VAL A 163 -1.30 27.56 4.35
N ARG A 164 -0.43 28.49 4.77
CA ARG A 164 0.25 29.45 3.90
C ARG A 164 1.74 29.34 4.15
N GLU A 165 2.52 29.41 3.09
CA GLU A 165 3.97 29.32 3.16
C GLU A 165 4.60 30.43 2.33
N TYR A 166 5.82 30.83 2.68
CA TYR A 166 6.60 31.76 1.88
C TYR A 166 7.18 31.03 0.67
N VAL A 167 6.62 31.29 -0.51
CA VAL A 167 7.06 30.69 -1.77
C VAL A 167 7.93 31.69 -2.51
N ARG A 168 9.13 31.26 -2.91
CA ARG A 168 10.05 32.07 -3.71
C ARG A 168 9.50 32.22 -5.13
N ARG A 169 9.21 33.45 -5.55
CA ARG A 169 8.76 33.82 -6.89
C ARG A 169 9.87 34.60 -7.62
N SER A 170 9.87 34.51 -8.95
CA SER A 170 10.75 35.30 -9.82
C SER A 170 9.91 35.86 -10.95
N GLU A 171 9.66 37.16 -10.93
CA GLU A 171 8.72 37.84 -11.84
C GLU A 171 9.26 39.20 -12.29
N GLU A 172 8.80 39.65 -13.45
CA GLU A 172 9.08 40.97 -14.01
C GLU A 172 8.03 41.97 -13.54
N LEU A 173 8.40 42.89 -12.64
CA LEU A 173 7.50 43.82 -11.97
C LEU A 173 7.74 45.28 -12.39
N HIS A 174 6.75 46.14 -12.28
CA HIS A 174 6.90 47.57 -12.54
C HIS A 174 7.49 48.36 -11.36
N PHE A 175 7.84 47.66 -10.28
CA PHE A 175 8.42 48.21 -9.06
C PHE A 175 9.38 47.18 -8.44
N VAL A 176 10.28 47.64 -7.59
CA VAL A 176 11.23 46.75 -6.89
C VAL A 176 10.52 46.07 -5.73
N ARG A 177 10.58 44.73 -5.67
CA ARG A 177 10.10 43.92 -4.55
C ARG A 177 11.22 43.00 -4.07
N GLU A 178 11.63 43.15 -2.81
CA GLU A 178 12.78 42.46 -2.20
C GLU A 178 14.06 42.58 -3.04
N GLN A 179 14.47 41.54 -3.77
CA GLN A 179 15.76 41.46 -4.46
C GLN A 179 15.60 41.55 -5.98
N ILE A 180 16.38 42.41 -6.64
CA ILE A 180 16.44 42.48 -8.10
C ILE A 180 17.30 41.32 -8.64
N ASP A 181 16.80 40.57 -9.63
CA ASP A 181 17.58 39.55 -10.35
C ASP A 181 18.36 40.20 -11.50
N THR A 182 19.57 40.65 -11.18
CA THR A 182 20.48 41.30 -12.13
C THR A 182 20.89 40.41 -13.30
N ARG A 183 20.80 39.08 -13.18
CA ARG A 183 21.12 38.13 -14.27
C ARG A 183 20.06 38.14 -15.36
N ARG A 184 18.80 38.38 -15.00
CA ARG A 184 17.68 38.48 -15.95
C ARG A 184 17.52 39.88 -16.54
N TYR A 185 18.24 40.86 -15.98
CA TYR A 185 18.24 42.24 -16.47
C TYR A 185 19.08 42.39 -17.73
N THR A 186 18.48 42.06 -18.89
CA THR A 186 19.20 41.98 -20.17
C THR A 186 18.95 43.16 -21.11
N ASN A 187 17.88 43.94 -20.91
CA ASN A 187 17.51 45.05 -21.80
C ASN A 187 17.45 46.41 -21.08
N PRO A 188 18.47 47.28 -21.24
CA PRO A 188 18.51 48.62 -20.64
C PRO A 188 17.38 49.56 -21.08
N ALA A 189 16.66 49.26 -22.18
CA ALA A 189 15.55 50.08 -22.66
C ALA A 189 14.23 49.81 -21.92
N LYS A 190 14.13 48.72 -21.15
CA LYS A 190 12.93 48.35 -20.38
C LYS A 190 13.08 48.68 -18.89
N LEU A 191 13.49 49.91 -18.56
CA LEU A 191 13.68 50.35 -17.17
C LEU A 191 12.42 50.26 -16.29
N HIS A 192 11.23 50.27 -16.91
CA HIS A 192 9.95 50.13 -16.23
C HIS A 192 9.60 48.68 -15.86
N ILE A 193 10.43 47.70 -16.23
CA ILE A 193 10.24 46.28 -15.91
C ILE A 193 11.48 45.78 -15.18
N VAL A 194 11.30 45.38 -13.93
CA VAL A 194 12.35 44.96 -13.01
C VAL A 194 12.12 43.48 -12.65
N PRO A 195 12.96 42.55 -13.13
CA PRO A 195 12.99 41.18 -12.66
C PRO A 195 13.32 41.16 -11.17
N CYS A 196 12.38 40.72 -10.35
CA CYS A 196 12.51 40.63 -8.92
C CYS A 196 12.39 39.17 -8.47
N VAL A 197 13.14 38.82 -7.44
CA VAL A 197 13.01 37.58 -6.67
C VAL A 197 12.53 37.96 -5.28
N PHE A 198 11.38 37.44 -4.89
CA PHE A 198 10.74 37.76 -3.61
C PHE A 198 10.04 36.55 -3.03
N HIS A 199 9.66 36.64 -1.75
CA HIS A 199 8.93 35.59 -1.06
C HIS A 199 7.47 36.01 -0.86
N GLU A 200 6.56 35.30 -1.50
CA GLU A 200 5.14 35.55 -1.36
C GLU A 200 4.54 34.62 -0.32
N PHE A 201 3.81 35.17 0.65
CA PHE A 201 3.05 34.38 1.61
C PHE A 201 1.78 33.86 0.94
N SER A 202 1.88 32.68 0.33
CA SER A 202 0.88 32.13 -0.58
C SER A 202 0.24 30.85 -0.04
N ARG A 203 -1.03 30.64 -0.40
CA ARG A 203 -1.71 29.34 -0.26
C ARG A 203 -1.26 28.36 -1.34
N ASP A 204 -0.70 28.84 -2.44
CA ASP A 204 -0.24 28.02 -3.56
C ASP A 204 1.15 27.43 -3.28
N ASN A 205 1.20 26.49 -2.34
CA ASN A 205 2.39 25.72 -1.96
C ASN A 205 2.24 24.24 -2.35
N THR A 206 3.33 23.49 -2.30
CA THR A 206 3.35 22.06 -2.70
C THR A 206 2.35 21.24 -1.90
N LEU A 207 2.22 21.47 -0.59
CA LEU A 207 1.28 20.76 0.28
C LEU A 207 -0.17 20.93 -0.20
N ASN A 208 -0.62 22.16 -0.39
CA ASN A 208 -1.98 22.44 -0.85
C ASN A 208 -2.21 22.02 -2.31
N ARG A 209 -1.19 22.12 -3.18
CA ARG A 209 -1.24 21.60 -4.56
C ARG A 209 -1.43 20.09 -4.57
N THR A 210 -0.72 19.36 -3.71
CA THR A 210 -0.89 17.90 -3.54
C THR A 210 -2.31 17.55 -3.13
N LEU A 211 -2.87 18.22 -2.12
CA LEU A 211 -4.23 17.99 -1.67
C LEU A 211 -5.25 18.27 -2.80
N LYS A 212 -5.15 19.44 -3.44
CA LYS A 212 -6.06 19.83 -4.53
C LYS A 212 -5.98 18.87 -5.71
N TYR A 213 -4.78 18.53 -6.15
CA TYR A 213 -4.58 17.64 -7.30
C TYR A 213 -5.11 16.23 -7.01
N THR A 214 -4.81 15.68 -5.84
CA THR A 214 -5.29 14.35 -5.44
C THR A 214 -6.81 14.33 -5.29
N CYS A 215 -7.42 15.31 -4.60
CA CYS A 215 -8.87 15.40 -4.48
C CYS A 215 -9.56 15.57 -5.83
N HIS A 216 -8.96 16.31 -6.76
CA HIS A 216 -9.43 16.42 -8.13
C HIS A 216 -9.43 15.07 -8.85
N LEU A 217 -8.33 14.30 -8.78
CA LEU A 217 -8.27 12.96 -9.37
C LEU A 217 -9.27 12.00 -8.74
N MET A 218 -9.33 11.93 -7.41
CA MET A 218 -10.32 11.10 -6.69
C MET A 218 -11.75 11.45 -7.10
N SER A 219 -12.06 12.74 -7.34
CA SER A 219 -13.43 13.16 -7.71
C SER A 219 -13.90 12.63 -9.06
N ARG A 220 -12.97 12.21 -9.93
CA ARG A 220 -13.26 11.55 -11.21
C ARG A 220 -13.44 10.04 -11.05
N MET A 221 -12.86 9.47 -9.99
CA MET A 221 -12.88 8.03 -9.74
C MET A 221 -14.02 7.60 -8.81
N VAL A 222 -14.58 8.49 -8.00
CA VAL A 222 -15.68 8.12 -7.10
C VAL A 222 -17.02 8.04 -7.81
N ARG A 223 -17.85 7.10 -7.37
CA ARG A 223 -19.26 6.92 -7.74
C ARG A 223 -20.20 7.44 -6.67
N SER A 224 -19.80 7.39 -5.40
CA SER A 224 -20.63 7.90 -4.32
C SER A 224 -20.85 9.39 -4.48
N SER A 225 -22.12 9.79 -4.54
CA SER A 225 -22.49 11.21 -4.63
C SER A 225 -22.07 11.99 -3.38
N GLU A 226 -21.97 11.32 -2.23
CA GLU A 226 -21.47 11.90 -0.99
C GLU A 226 -19.96 12.16 -1.07
N ASN A 227 -19.19 11.16 -1.50
CA ASN A 227 -17.75 11.32 -1.72
C ASN A 227 -17.45 12.44 -2.72
N PHE A 228 -18.20 12.48 -3.83
CA PHE A 228 -18.06 13.54 -4.81
C PHE A 228 -18.34 14.93 -4.21
N ARG A 229 -19.37 15.06 -3.36
CA ARG A 229 -19.68 16.32 -2.67
C ARG A 229 -18.57 16.75 -1.71
N LEU A 230 -18.03 15.84 -0.92
CA LEU A 230 -16.92 16.11 0.02
C LEU A 230 -15.66 16.57 -0.73
N LEU A 231 -15.26 15.84 -1.77
CA LEU A 231 -14.11 16.20 -2.60
C LEU A 231 -14.29 17.54 -3.32
N LYS A 232 -15.50 17.80 -3.84
CA LYS A 232 -15.83 19.09 -4.45
C LYS A 232 -15.77 20.23 -3.44
N TYR A 233 -16.25 20.02 -2.21
CA TYR A 233 -16.11 20.98 -1.12
C TYR A 233 -14.64 21.30 -0.85
N ILE A 234 -13.78 20.29 -0.70
CA ILE A 234 -12.34 20.47 -0.48
C ILE A 234 -11.69 21.26 -1.63
N ASN A 235 -11.99 20.88 -2.89
CA ASN A 235 -11.48 21.57 -4.07
C ASN A 235 -11.93 23.04 -4.14
N ASN A 236 -13.15 23.36 -3.69
CA ASN A 236 -13.65 24.73 -3.61
C ASN A 236 -12.91 25.54 -2.52
N VAL A 237 -12.62 24.95 -1.36
CA VAL A 237 -11.83 25.64 -0.32
C VAL A 237 -10.39 25.90 -0.79
N LEU A 238 -9.86 25.04 -1.65
CA LEU A 238 -8.57 25.15 -2.32
C LEU A 238 -8.65 25.86 -3.68
N GLU A 239 -9.74 26.56 -4.01
CA GLU A 239 -9.88 27.28 -5.27
C GLU A 239 -8.68 28.20 -5.59
N PRO A 240 -8.13 28.97 -4.63
CA PRO A 240 -6.98 29.86 -4.89
C PRO A 240 -5.65 29.17 -5.19
N VAL A 241 -5.58 27.84 -5.07
CA VAL A 241 -4.35 27.04 -5.25
C VAL A 241 -4.30 26.52 -6.69
N SER A 242 -3.13 26.48 -7.31
CA SER A 242 -3.02 26.03 -8.70
C SER A 242 -3.34 24.53 -8.83
N LEU A 243 -4.20 24.15 -9.79
CA LEU A 243 -4.43 22.74 -10.14
C LEU A 243 -3.37 22.30 -11.15
N THR A 244 -2.31 21.67 -10.65
CA THR A 244 -1.20 21.18 -11.46
C THR A 244 -0.85 19.76 -11.04
N PRO A 245 -0.40 18.90 -11.97
CA PRO A 245 0.17 17.61 -11.60
C PRO A 245 1.30 17.78 -10.58
N VAL A 246 1.31 16.90 -9.58
CA VAL A 246 2.36 16.82 -8.56
C VAL A 246 3.01 15.46 -8.65
N THR A 247 4.34 15.45 -8.70
CA THR A 247 5.15 14.24 -8.75
C THR A 247 5.36 13.66 -7.35
N LEU A 248 5.58 12.34 -7.23
CA LEU A 248 5.90 11.72 -5.93
C LEU A 248 7.13 12.35 -5.27
N THR A 249 8.13 12.74 -6.07
CA THR A 249 9.33 13.43 -5.57
C THR A 249 9.00 14.77 -4.93
N GLU A 250 8.06 15.54 -5.50
CA GLU A 250 7.59 16.79 -4.87
C GLU A 250 6.84 16.52 -3.57
N VAL A 251 6.02 15.46 -3.53
CA VAL A 251 5.31 15.04 -2.31
C VAL A 251 6.28 14.64 -1.20
N ASP A 252 7.31 13.85 -1.53
CA ASP A 252 8.34 13.38 -0.59
C ASP A 252 9.22 14.51 -0.04
N GLN A 253 9.27 15.67 -0.73
CA GLN A 253 10.01 16.85 -0.30
C GLN A 253 9.22 17.78 0.63
N ILE A 254 7.93 17.52 0.86
CA ILE A 254 7.10 18.32 1.77
C ILE A 254 7.67 18.19 3.19
N ARG A 255 8.00 19.32 3.80
CA ARG A 255 8.54 19.38 5.17
C ARG A 255 7.43 19.69 6.16
N PHE A 256 7.29 18.82 7.15
CA PHE A 256 6.35 19.03 8.24
C PHE A 256 7.00 19.84 9.37
N THR A 257 6.35 20.94 9.72
CA THR A 257 6.65 21.82 10.84
C THR A 257 5.46 21.82 11.78
N ARG A 258 5.61 22.36 12.99
CA ARG A 258 4.50 22.49 13.95
C ARG A 258 3.24 23.17 13.38
N LEU A 259 3.38 23.97 12.33
CA LEU A 259 2.27 24.70 11.69
C LEU A 259 1.44 23.85 10.71
N ASN A 260 2.04 22.82 10.09
CA ASN A 260 1.40 22.01 9.05
C ASN A 260 1.43 20.50 9.36
N GLN A 261 1.98 20.09 10.51
CA GLN A 261 2.10 18.69 10.93
C GLN A 261 0.75 17.94 10.93
N ARG A 262 -0.36 18.62 11.23
CA ARG A 262 -1.71 18.02 11.18
C ARG A 262 -2.10 17.53 9.78
N PHE A 263 -1.46 18.03 8.74
CA PHE A 263 -1.71 17.62 7.35
C PHE A 263 -0.86 16.43 6.90
N GLU A 264 0.19 16.07 7.66
CA GLU A 264 1.11 14.99 7.30
C GLU A 264 0.37 13.68 6.95
N PRO A 265 -0.57 13.20 7.77
CA PRO A 265 -1.27 11.97 7.45
C PRO A 265 -2.08 12.04 6.13
N PHE A 266 -2.67 13.20 5.83
CA PHE A 266 -3.43 13.41 4.59
C PHE A 266 -2.54 13.48 3.36
N ILE A 267 -1.34 14.05 3.50
CA ILE A 267 -0.33 14.05 2.45
C ILE A 267 0.16 12.63 2.17
N ARG A 268 0.29 11.79 3.19
CA ARG A 268 0.64 10.37 3.02
C ARG A 268 -0.48 9.58 2.31
N VAL A 269 -1.76 9.84 2.62
CA VAL A 269 -2.88 9.31 1.83
C VAL A 269 -2.78 9.72 0.35
N CYS A 270 -2.49 11.00 0.09
CA CYS A 270 -2.31 11.49 -1.27
C CYS A 270 -1.14 10.80 -1.97
N ARG A 271 -0.03 10.58 -1.25
CA ARG A 271 1.14 9.87 -1.74
C ARG A 271 0.79 8.43 -2.14
N ILE A 272 0.08 7.69 -1.28
CA ILE A 272 -0.41 6.32 -1.60
C ILE A 272 -1.25 6.36 -2.86
N PHE A 273 -2.25 7.24 -2.92
CA PHE A 273 -3.12 7.34 -4.07
C PHE A 273 -2.33 7.66 -5.35
N LEU A 274 -1.42 8.63 -5.32
CA LEU A 274 -0.62 9.00 -6.49
C LEU A 274 0.40 7.92 -6.91
N ALA A 275 0.91 7.12 -5.98
CA ALA A 275 1.85 6.04 -6.28
C ALA A 275 1.15 4.77 -6.80
N HIS A 276 -0.08 4.54 -6.32
CA HIS A 276 -0.80 3.31 -6.57
C HIS A 276 -1.91 3.44 -7.60
N SER A 277 -2.29 4.65 -8.00
CA SER A 277 -3.32 4.89 -9.01
C SER A 277 -2.78 5.10 -10.42
N THR A 278 -3.59 4.67 -11.39
CA THR A 278 -3.42 4.97 -12.82
C THR A 278 -4.75 5.51 -13.33
N LEU A 279 -4.71 6.58 -14.13
CA LEU A 279 -5.87 7.12 -14.83
C LEU A 279 -5.51 7.28 -16.31
N THR A 280 -6.22 6.56 -17.19
CA THR A 280 -6.08 6.67 -18.64
C THR A 280 -7.32 7.37 -19.23
N LEU A 281 -7.07 8.34 -20.10
CA LEU A 281 -8.12 9.10 -20.80
C LEU A 281 -7.98 8.82 -22.30
N ARG A 282 -8.98 8.16 -22.89
CA ARG A 282 -9.07 8.02 -24.35
C ARG A 282 -10.01 9.05 -24.96
N ALA A 283 -9.82 9.29 -26.26
CA ALA A 283 -10.69 10.11 -27.08
C ALA A 283 -12.14 9.56 -27.16
N SER A 284 -12.32 8.26 -26.88
CA SER A 284 -13.59 7.53 -26.90
C SER A 284 -14.30 7.53 -25.53
N HIS A 285 -14.38 8.67 -24.82
CA HIS A 285 -15.21 8.91 -23.63
C HIS A 285 -15.14 7.95 -22.41
N ALA A 286 -14.49 6.79 -22.49
CA ALA A 286 -14.32 5.85 -21.39
C ALA A 286 -13.01 6.17 -20.64
N GLU A 287 -13.13 6.50 -19.36
CA GLU A 287 -12.00 6.62 -18.45
C GLU A 287 -11.73 5.23 -17.84
N ALA A 288 -10.50 4.73 -17.97
CA ALA A 288 -10.07 3.54 -17.24
C ALA A 288 -9.20 3.99 -16.07
N PHE A 289 -9.41 3.39 -14.91
CA PHE A 289 -8.60 3.66 -13.73
C PHE A 289 -8.27 2.40 -12.97
N SER A 290 -7.20 2.49 -12.18
CA SER A 290 -6.90 1.49 -11.16
C SER A 290 -6.34 2.18 -9.92
N LEU A 291 -6.59 1.59 -8.75
CA LEU A 291 -5.85 1.81 -7.51
C LEU A 291 -5.43 0.43 -7.02
N LEU A 292 -4.14 0.13 -7.16
CA LEU A 292 -3.59 -1.22 -6.93
C LEU A 292 -2.43 -1.18 -5.93
N ILE A 293 -2.64 -1.88 -4.82
CA ILE A 293 -1.71 -1.92 -3.67
C ILE A 293 -1.09 -3.31 -3.61
N PRO A 294 0.26 -3.44 -3.66
CA PRO A 294 0.94 -4.72 -3.58
C PRO A 294 0.88 -5.29 -2.16
N MET A 295 0.26 -6.46 -1.99
CA MET A 295 0.02 -7.02 -0.66
C MET A 295 1.28 -7.52 0.05
N GLU A 296 2.28 -8.05 -0.68
CA GLU A 296 3.54 -8.45 -0.08
C GLU A 296 4.21 -7.29 0.64
N ARG A 297 4.32 -6.15 -0.06
CA ARG A 297 4.95 -4.94 0.47
C ARG A 297 4.14 -4.33 1.62
N LEU A 298 2.81 -4.30 1.48
CA LEU A 298 1.93 -3.78 2.55
C LEU A 298 2.10 -4.60 3.83
N PHE A 299 2.12 -5.92 3.72
CA PHE A 299 2.29 -6.82 4.86
C PHE A 299 3.67 -6.67 5.51
N GLU A 300 4.73 -6.63 4.69
CA GLU A 300 6.11 -6.43 5.13
C GLU A 300 6.27 -5.14 5.94
N GLU A 301 5.88 -4.00 5.35
CA GLU A 301 5.98 -2.69 5.97
C GLU A 301 5.09 -2.62 7.22
N PHE A 302 3.90 -3.26 7.20
CA PHE A 302 3.00 -3.32 8.36
C PHE A 302 3.65 -4.03 9.55
N ILE A 303 4.17 -5.25 9.36
CA ILE A 303 4.85 -5.98 10.43
C ILE A 303 6.05 -5.19 10.95
N ALA A 304 6.84 -4.60 10.05
CA ALA A 304 8.01 -3.81 10.43
C ALA A 304 7.65 -2.61 11.32
N GLN A 305 6.60 -1.86 10.98
CA GLN A 305 6.14 -0.72 11.79
C GLN A 305 5.57 -1.16 13.12
N VAL A 306 4.75 -2.23 13.15
CA VAL A 306 4.21 -2.77 14.40
C VAL A 306 5.32 -3.15 15.38
N LEU A 307 6.37 -3.84 14.90
CA LEU A 307 7.51 -4.21 15.75
C LEU A 307 8.34 -3.00 16.20
N LEU A 308 8.45 -1.98 15.36
CA LEU A 308 9.18 -0.74 15.65
C LEU A 308 8.46 0.13 16.68
N ASP A 309 7.12 0.13 16.69
CA ASP A 309 6.31 0.95 17.59
C ASP A 309 6.36 0.48 19.05
N ASP A 310 6.49 -0.83 19.30
CA ASP A 310 6.53 -1.39 20.67
C ASP A 310 7.50 -2.57 20.80
N PRO A 311 8.82 -2.37 20.60
CA PRO A 311 9.80 -3.45 20.61
C PRO A 311 9.88 -4.15 21.96
N VAL A 312 9.65 -3.44 23.07
CA VAL A 312 9.69 -4.02 24.42
C VAL A 312 8.59 -5.07 24.58
N TYR A 313 7.39 -4.82 24.05
CA TYR A 313 6.31 -5.79 24.08
C TYR A 313 6.62 -7.07 23.29
N PHE A 314 7.19 -6.94 22.08
CA PHE A 314 7.41 -8.09 21.20
C PHE A 314 8.66 -8.90 21.52
N PHE A 315 9.67 -8.29 22.13
CA PHE A 315 10.97 -8.92 22.39
C PHE A 315 11.31 -9.03 23.88
N GLU A 316 10.40 -8.61 24.77
CA GLU A 316 10.56 -8.58 26.25
C GLU A 316 11.74 -7.72 26.75
N LYS A 317 12.37 -6.96 25.86
CA LYS A 317 13.51 -6.06 26.14
C LYS A 317 13.63 -5.01 25.05
N GLN A 318 14.43 -3.98 25.33
CA GLN A 318 14.77 -2.99 24.32
C GLN A 318 15.72 -3.59 23.28
N VAL A 319 15.30 -3.58 22.02
CA VAL A 319 16.13 -3.97 20.86
C VAL A 319 16.06 -2.87 19.80
N GLU A 320 17.02 -2.87 18.88
CA GLU A 320 16.99 -2.00 17.71
C GLU A 320 16.34 -2.74 16.53
N VAL A 321 15.15 -2.31 16.12
CA VAL A 321 14.45 -2.80 14.93
C VAL A 321 14.88 -1.95 13.73
N GLN A 322 15.41 -2.59 12.69
CA GLN A 322 15.92 -1.94 11.48
C GLN A 322 15.21 -2.49 10.23
N PRO A 323 14.08 -1.89 9.81
CA PRO A 323 13.39 -2.25 8.58
C PRO A 323 14.20 -1.87 7.33
N GLN A 324 14.22 -2.74 6.31
CA GLN A 324 14.74 -2.48 4.96
C GLN A 324 16.17 -1.89 4.94
N LYS A 325 16.99 -2.19 5.96
CA LYS A 325 18.34 -1.65 6.07
C LYS A 325 19.31 -2.50 5.24
N PRO A 326 20.10 -1.89 4.34
CA PRO A 326 21.06 -2.66 3.54
C PRO A 326 22.18 -3.23 4.40
N ILE A 327 22.43 -4.53 4.27
CA ILE A 327 23.45 -5.27 5.06
C ILE A 327 24.73 -5.50 4.26
N GLY A 328 24.81 -4.93 3.06
CA GLY A 328 25.96 -5.00 2.18
C GLY A 328 25.58 -5.53 0.79
N HIS A 329 26.52 -6.23 0.17
CA HIS A 329 26.43 -6.72 -1.21
C HIS A 329 26.85 -8.20 -1.25
N LEU A 330 26.24 -8.95 -2.16
CA LEU A 330 26.52 -10.36 -2.37
C LEU A 330 27.77 -10.57 -3.23
N ALA A 331 28.00 -9.71 -4.22
CA ALA A 331 29.15 -9.83 -5.11
C ALA A 331 29.80 -8.49 -5.44
N GLU A 332 30.95 -8.57 -6.09
CA GLU A 332 31.70 -7.43 -6.61
C GLU A 332 32.07 -7.71 -8.07
N ASN A 333 31.97 -6.69 -8.91
CA ASN A 333 32.39 -6.80 -10.29
C ASN A 333 33.93 -6.85 -10.35
N ALA A 334 34.48 -7.98 -10.79
CA ALA A 334 35.92 -8.22 -10.79
C ALA A 334 36.75 -7.22 -11.61
N THR A 335 36.18 -6.60 -12.64
CA THR A 335 36.89 -5.63 -13.49
C THR A 335 36.90 -4.22 -12.89
N THR A 336 35.78 -3.81 -12.27
CA THR A 336 35.58 -2.43 -11.81
C THR A 336 35.70 -2.25 -10.30
N GLY A 337 35.75 -3.35 -9.54
CA GLY A 337 35.69 -3.35 -8.08
C GLY A 337 34.35 -2.86 -7.50
N ARG A 338 33.33 -2.68 -8.35
CA ARG A 338 32.03 -2.17 -7.90
C ARG A 338 31.23 -3.27 -7.23
N LYS A 339 30.88 -3.04 -5.96
CA LYS A 339 29.95 -3.91 -5.21
C LYS A 339 28.59 -3.93 -5.92
N ALA A 340 28.02 -5.12 -6.10
CA ALA A 340 26.79 -5.37 -6.82
C ALA A 340 25.88 -6.33 -6.04
N PHE A 341 24.60 -6.34 -6.37
CA PHE A 341 23.58 -7.19 -5.71
C PHE A 341 23.47 -6.89 -4.21
N ARG A 342 22.82 -5.77 -3.88
CA ARG A 342 22.58 -5.38 -2.49
C ARG A 342 21.74 -6.44 -1.78
N LEU A 343 22.12 -6.75 -0.54
CA LEU A 343 21.34 -7.58 0.36
C LEU A 343 20.55 -6.65 1.28
N ILE A 344 19.23 -6.81 1.29
CA ILE A 344 18.30 -5.98 2.06
C ILE A 344 17.24 -6.92 2.64
N PRO A 345 17.42 -7.39 3.89
CA PRO A 345 16.38 -8.11 4.61
C PRO A 345 15.21 -7.18 4.94
N ASP A 346 14.02 -7.75 5.06
CA ASP A 346 12.82 -7.01 5.43
C ASP A 346 13.00 -6.33 6.78
N ILE A 347 13.42 -7.09 7.79
CA ILE A 347 13.60 -6.61 9.16
C ILE A 347 14.86 -7.23 9.76
N THR A 348 15.73 -6.39 10.30
CA THR A 348 16.86 -6.80 11.13
C THR A 348 16.63 -6.39 12.57
N ILE A 349 16.81 -7.31 13.52
CA ILE A 349 16.71 -7.03 14.96
C ILE A 349 18.12 -7.08 15.54
N ARG A 350 18.56 -6.02 16.23
CA ARG A 350 19.84 -5.98 16.93
C ARG A 350 19.64 -5.92 18.44
N ASP A 351 20.31 -6.84 19.13
CA ASP A 351 20.42 -6.89 20.58
C ASP A 351 21.91 -6.93 20.95
N GLY A 352 22.50 -5.76 21.17
CA GLY A 352 23.94 -5.61 21.34
C GLY A 352 24.71 -6.13 20.10
N ALA A 353 25.48 -7.19 20.27
CA ALA A 353 26.22 -7.85 19.19
C ALA A 353 25.39 -8.90 18.43
N ALA A 354 24.31 -9.42 19.02
CA ALA A 354 23.45 -10.41 18.39
C ALA A 354 22.57 -9.73 17.33
N THR A 355 22.44 -10.39 16.17
CA THR A 355 21.61 -9.92 15.07
C THR A 355 20.68 -11.04 14.63
N ALA A 356 19.38 -10.79 14.61
CA ALA A 356 18.39 -11.69 14.05
C ALA A 356 17.75 -11.08 12.80
N ILE A 357 17.25 -11.95 11.93
CA ILE A 357 16.71 -11.57 10.62
C ILE A 357 15.30 -12.10 10.48
N ILE A 358 14.36 -11.24 10.12
CA ILE A 358 12.99 -11.63 9.80
C ILE A 358 12.74 -11.23 8.35
N ASP A 359 12.23 -12.17 7.57
CA ASP A 359 11.78 -11.96 6.21
C ASP A 359 10.31 -12.40 6.14
N THR A 360 9.47 -11.51 5.65
CA THR A 360 8.02 -11.70 5.63
C THR A 360 7.59 -12.17 4.25
N LYS A 361 6.59 -13.05 4.19
CA LYS A 361 6.09 -13.59 2.93
C LYS A 361 4.57 -13.65 2.96
N TYR A 362 3.91 -12.88 2.10
CA TYR A 362 2.45 -12.87 2.00
C TYR A 362 1.93 -14.06 1.16
N LYS A 363 1.98 -15.27 1.72
CA LYS A 363 1.42 -16.50 1.14
C LYS A 363 0.86 -17.42 2.23
N LEU A 364 -0.21 -18.14 1.90
CA LEU A 364 -0.72 -19.23 2.72
C LEU A 364 0.18 -20.45 2.51
N LEU A 365 0.52 -21.13 3.59
CA LEU A 365 1.34 -22.35 3.53
C LEU A 365 0.46 -23.59 3.48
N ASN A 366 0.97 -24.65 2.85
CA ASN A 366 0.22 -25.90 2.67
C ASN A 366 0.76 -27.00 3.59
N PHE A 367 -0.05 -27.44 4.56
CA PHE A 367 0.31 -28.49 5.51
C PHE A 367 0.52 -29.88 4.89
N GLU A 368 0.03 -30.11 3.68
CA GLU A 368 0.21 -31.38 2.96
C GLU A 368 1.58 -31.50 2.28
N ASP A 369 2.28 -30.37 2.04
CA ASP A 369 3.66 -30.38 1.53
C ASP A 369 4.65 -30.50 2.71
N PRO A 370 5.59 -31.46 2.70
CA PRO A 370 6.65 -31.56 3.72
C PRO A 370 7.53 -30.30 3.87
N ARG A 371 7.55 -29.43 2.86
CA ARG A 371 8.23 -28.12 2.86
C ARG A 371 7.28 -26.96 3.10
N PHE A 372 6.01 -27.23 3.34
CA PHE A 372 4.94 -26.25 3.53
C PHE A 372 4.76 -25.27 2.36
N GLU A 373 5.23 -25.62 1.15
CA GLU A 373 5.35 -24.71 -0.01
C GLU A 373 6.28 -23.49 0.22
N VAL A 374 7.21 -23.62 1.15
CA VAL A 374 8.34 -22.68 1.27
C VAL A 374 9.21 -22.81 0.02
N LYS A 375 9.46 -21.69 -0.67
CA LYS A 375 10.15 -21.74 -1.96
C LYS A 375 11.66 -21.82 -1.72
N GLN A 376 12.35 -22.63 -2.52
CA GLN A 376 13.81 -22.76 -2.45
C GLN A 376 14.56 -21.41 -2.54
N PRO A 377 14.15 -20.43 -3.38
CA PRO A 377 14.75 -19.11 -3.39
C PRO A 377 14.64 -18.36 -2.06
N ASP A 378 13.55 -18.52 -1.31
CA ASP A 378 13.37 -17.93 0.03
C ASP A 378 14.46 -18.47 0.97
N MET A 379 14.74 -19.78 0.90
CA MET A 379 15.79 -20.42 1.70
C MET A 379 17.19 -19.92 1.33
N TYR A 380 17.49 -19.72 0.04
CA TYR A 380 18.77 -19.16 -0.39
C TYR A 380 18.94 -17.70 0.04
N GLN A 381 17.86 -16.91 -0.01
CA GLN A 381 17.84 -15.53 0.48
C GLN A 381 18.17 -15.49 1.97
N MET A 382 17.48 -16.30 2.78
CA MET A 382 17.75 -16.39 4.22
C MET A 382 19.18 -16.86 4.51
N TYR A 383 19.69 -17.85 3.79
CA TYR A 383 21.07 -18.31 3.96
C TYR A 383 22.09 -17.20 3.67
N ALA A 384 21.89 -16.43 2.59
CA ALA A 384 22.75 -15.29 2.27
C ALA A 384 22.70 -14.21 3.35
N TYR A 385 21.54 -13.95 3.93
CA TYR A 385 21.38 -12.98 5.02
C TYR A 385 22.07 -13.42 6.30
N VAL A 386 21.83 -14.66 6.72
CA VAL A 386 22.40 -15.26 7.93
C VAL A 386 23.93 -15.26 7.88
N THR A 387 24.50 -15.73 6.77
CA THR A 387 25.96 -15.79 6.59
C THR A 387 26.58 -14.40 6.48
N LYS A 388 25.88 -13.43 5.88
CA LYS A 388 26.40 -12.06 5.74
C LYS A 388 26.51 -11.31 7.07
N LEU A 389 25.54 -11.52 7.97
CA LEU A 389 25.45 -10.83 9.25
C LEU A 389 25.98 -11.63 10.43
N HIS A 390 26.40 -12.89 10.22
CA HIS A 390 26.63 -13.85 11.31
C HIS A 390 25.44 -13.88 12.27
N ALA A 391 24.24 -13.98 11.70
CA ALA A 391 23.00 -13.85 12.46
C ALA A 391 22.86 -14.97 13.49
N SER A 392 22.34 -14.65 14.67
CA SER A 392 22.05 -15.61 15.74
C SER A 392 20.75 -16.38 15.51
N GLY A 393 19.89 -15.90 14.61
CA GLY A 393 18.63 -16.52 14.27
C GLY A 393 18.00 -15.89 13.03
N ALA A 394 17.16 -16.65 12.35
CA ALA A 394 16.45 -16.26 11.16
C ALA A 394 14.98 -16.66 11.25
N MET A 395 14.08 -15.89 10.64
CA MET A 395 12.66 -16.21 10.60
C MET A 395 12.05 -15.91 9.24
N LEU A 396 11.24 -16.84 8.75
CA LEU A 396 10.26 -16.59 7.71
C LEU A 396 8.88 -16.45 8.36
N LEU A 397 8.27 -15.26 8.23
CA LEU A 397 6.97 -14.94 8.82
C LEU A 397 5.87 -14.87 7.75
N TYR A 398 4.80 -15.62 7.98
CA TYR A 398 3.65 -15.73 7.07
C TYR A 398 2.38 -15.18 7.70
N PRO A 399 1.43 -14.66 6.93
CA PRO A 399 0.08 -14.43 7.43
C PRO A 399 -0.73 -15.74 7.40
N GLU A 400 -1.64 -15.92 8.35
CA GLU A 400 -2.54 -17.09 8.38
C GLU A 400 -3.87 -16.75 9.07
N THR A 401 -4.90 -17.57 8.86
CA THR A 401 -6.19 -17.42 9.56
C THR A 401 -6.11 -17.87 11.02
N GLU A 402 -5.13 -18.69 11.38
CA GLU A 402 -4.80 -19.02 12.75
C GLU A 402 -3.28 -19.04 12.89
N ALA A 403 -2.75 -18.66 14.05
CA ALA A 403 -1.31 -18.70 14.25
C ALA A 403 -0.83 -20.16 14.32
N VAL A 404 0.10 -20.53 13.46
CA VAL A 404 0.65 -21.88 13.38
C VAL A 404 2.18 -21.84 13.38
N GLU A 405 2.75 -22.77 14.14
CA GLU A 405 4.17 -23.06 14.10
C GLU A 405 4.43 -24.19 13.09
N TYR A 406 5.10 -23.88 11.97
CA TYR A 406 5.42 -24.89 10.95
C TYR A 406 6.70 -25.67 11.29
N GLY A 407 7.57 -25.10 12.13
CA GLY A 407 8.73 -25.80 12.68
C GLY A 407 9.98 -24.93 12.80
N THR A 408 11.05 -25.57 13.25
CA THR A 408 12.39 -24.97 13.35
C THR A 408 13.35 -25.81 12.52
N PHE A 409 14.07 -25.14 11.61
CA PHE A 409 15.08 -25.73 10.75
C PHE A 409 16.46 -25.20 11.14
N LEU A 410 17.53 -25.85 10.68
CA LEU A 410 18.89 -25.46 11.01
C LEU A 410 19.68 -25.16 9.73
N PHE A 411 20.24 -23.96 9.63
CA PHE A 411 21.28 -23.66 8.67
C PHE A 411 22.64 -24.04 9.28
N ALA A 412 23.44 -24.81 8.55
CA ALA A 412 24.83 -25.08 8.91
C ALA A 412 25.75 -24.44 7.87
N TYR A 413 26.78 -23.71 8.33
CA TYR A 413 27.82 -23.18 7.45
C TYR A 413 29.17 -23.10 8.16
N THR A 414 30.24 -23.11 7.36
CA THR A 414 31.61 -22.89 7.84
C THR A 414 32.02 -21.47 7.47
N ASP A 415 32.45 -20.69 8.44
CA ASP A 415 32.96 -19.34 8.19
C ASP A 415 34.41 -19.37 7.70
N LYS A 416 34.93 -18.22 7.28
CA LYS A 416 36.26 -18.05 6.68
C LYS A 416 37.41 -18.47 7.59
N ASP A 417 37.19 -18.45 8.90
CA ASP A 417 38.14 -18.90 9.92
C ASP A 417 38.12 -20.42 10.13
N GLY A 418 37.21 -21.15 9.47
CA GLY A 418 37.02 -22.58 9.63
C GLY A 418 36.03 -22.98 10.74
N SER A 419 35.48 -22.01 11.47
CA SER A 419 34.48 -22.25 12.50
C SER A 419 33.15 -22.68 11.89
N MET A 420 32.52 -23.72 12.47
CA MET A 420 31.20 -24.18 12.05
C MET A 420 30.12 -23.54 12.90
N TYR A 421 29.12 -22.96 12.22
CA TYR A 421 27.97 -22.33 12.85
C TYR A 421 26.69 -23.06 12.47
N THR A 422 25.81 -23.21 13.46
CA THR A 422 24.45 -23.73 13.27
C THR A 422 23.48 -22.65 13.71
N ILE A 423 22.67 -22.14 12.78
CA ILE A 423 21.74 -21.04 13.03
C ILE A 423 20.30 -21.54 12.85
N PRO A 424 19.40 -21.31 13.81
CA PRO A 424 18.00 -21.68 13.67
C PRO A 424 17.28 -20.79 12.66
N LEU A 425 16.50 -21.42 11.79
CA LEU A 425 15.48 -20.81 10.95
C LEU A 425 14.09 -21.19 11.48
N TYR A 426 13.36 -20.20 11.96
CA TYR A 426 11.98 -20.34 12.40
C TYR A 426 11.03 -20.11 11.24
N ILE A 427 10.08 -21.02 11.04
CA ILE A 427 8.95 -20.81 10.12
C ILE A 427 7.70 -20.63 10.98
N ARG A 428 7.11 -19.44 10.94
CA ARG A 428 6.01 -19.01 11.82
C ARG A 428 4.95 -18.28 11.02
N SER A 429 3.71 -18.31 11.50
CA SER A 429 2.67 -17.41 11.01
C SER A 429 2.13 -16.46 12.09
N VAL A 430 1.49 -15.39 11.62
CA VAL A 430 0.76 -14.42 12.43
C VAL A 430 -0.71 -14.42 12.04
N HIS A 431 -1.58 -14.39 13.05
CA HIS A 431 -3.01 -14.41 12.89
C HIS A 431 -3.54 -13.06 12.34
N LEU A 432 -4.08 -13.05 11.11
CA LEU A 432 -4.51 -11.82 10.42
C LEU A 432 -6.01 -11.81 10.00
N SER A 433 -6.78 -12.83 10.33
CA SER A 433 -8.20 -12.92 9.98
C SER A 433 -9.15 -12.18 10.91
N GLU A 434 -8.73 -11.87 12.14
CA GLU A 434 -9.52 -11.08 13.09
C GLU A 434 -9.65 -9.61 12.67
N ASN A 435 -10.67 -8.93 13.18
CA ASN A 435 -10.85 -7.50 12.94
C ASN A 435 -9.82 -6.67 13.72
N LEU A 436 -8.80 -6.20 13.01
CA LEU A 436 -7.67 -5.42 13.56
C LEU A 436 -8.07 -4.01 14.03
N ASN A 437 -9.30 -3.57 13.77
CA ASN A 437 -9.83 -2.29 14.23
C ASN A 437 -10.56 -2.37 15.56
N THR A 438 -10.74 -3.59 16.10
CA THR A 438 -11.29 -3.78 17.46
C THR A 438 -10.16 -4.00 18.45
N ASP A 439 -10.32 -3.55 19.70
CA ASP A 439 -9.34 -3.79 20.77
C ASP A 439 -9.03 -5.29 20.93
N LYS A 440 -10.08 -6.14 20.86
CA LYS A 440 -9.93 -7.59 20.97
C LYS A 440 -9.13 -8.17 19.80
N GLY A 441 -9.50 -7.86 18.56
CA GLY A 441 -8.81 -8.39 17.38
C GLY A 441 -7.37 -7.88 17.28
N TRP A 442 -7.15 -6.61 17.61
CA TRP A 442 -5.81 -6.03 17.71
C TRP A 442 -4.95 -6.72 18.77
N ALA A 443 -5.51 -6.95 19.97
CA ALA A 443 -4.80 -7.66 21.03
C ALA A 443 -4.47 -9.12 20.65
N THR A 444 -5.37 -9.81 19.95
CA THR A 444 -5.13 -11.17 19.44
C THR A 444 -4.00 -11.19 18.41
N PHE A 445 -4.02 -10.29 17.43
CA PHE A 445 -2.93 -10.13 16.46
C PHE A 445 -1.60 -9.85 17.15
N ARG A 446 -1.56 -8.87 18.07
CA ARG A 446 -0.35 -8.51 18.81
C ARG A 446 0.20 -9.68 19.62
N ARG A 447 -0.66 -10.45 20.28
CA ARG A 447 -0.24 -11.64 21.04
C ARG A 447 0.35 -12.70 20.12
N SER A 448 -0.32 -13.02 19.00
CA SER A 448 0.17 -13.96 18.01
C SER A 448 1.54 -13.54 17.45
N LEU A 449 1.73 -12.25 17.16
CA LEU A 449 3.01 -11.74 16.70
C LEU A 449 4.09 -11.84 17.79
N ALA A 450 3.77 -11.52 19.05
CA ALA A 450 4.70 -11.63 20.17
C ALA A 450 5.13 -13.09 20.42
N GLU A 451 4.19 -14.05 20.33
CA GLU A 451 4.50 -15.48 20.42
C GLU A 451 5.45 -15.92 19.31
N ALA A 452 5.25 -15.43 18.07
CA ALA A 452 6.19 -15.69 16.98
C ALA A 452 7.56 -15.06 17.25
N MET A 453 7.62 -13.84 17.82
CA MET A 453 8.88 -13.12 18.05
C MET A 453 9.72 -13.65 19.22
N CYS A 454 9.11 -14.23 20.26
CA CYS A 454 9.82 -14.58 21.50
C CYS A 454 11.00 -15.54 21.27
N VAL A 455 10.92 -16.39 20.25
CA VAL A 455 11.96 -17.39 19.92
C VAL A 455 13.19 -16.78 19.26
N ILE A 456 13.07 -15.60 18.64
CA ILE A 456 14.13 -15.08 17.76
C ILE A 456 15.22 -14.33 18.54
N VAL A 457 14.89 -13.72 19.69
CA VAL A 457 15.83 -12.92 20.51
C VAL A 457 16.21 -13.64 21.80
N GLY A 458 16.84 -14.81 21.65
CA GLY A 458 17.30 -15.63 22.79
C GLY A 458 18.06 -16.91 22.41
N ALA A 459 18.12 -17.24 21.12
CA ALA A 459 18.80 -18.43 20.59
C ALA A 459 20.32 -18.49 20.87
N GLY A 460 20.95 -17.37 21.24
CA GLY A 460 22.37 -17.32 21.62
C GLY A 460 22.69 -17.73 23.07
N SER A 461 21.67 -17.95 23.92
CA SER A 461 21.85 -18.23 25.35
C SER A 461 21.41 -19.63 25.80
N ARG A 462 20.96 -20.47 24.87
CA ARG A 462 20.79 -21.90 25.12
C ARG A 462 21.77 -22.67 24.24
N GLU A 463 22.91 -23.03 24.81
CA GLU A 463 23.56 -24.29 24.45
C GLU A 463 22.56 -25.42 24.75
N GLU A 464 21.56 -25.61 23.88
CA GLU A 464 20.87 -26.87 23.82
C GLU A 464 21.84 -27.85 23.19
N GLU A 465 22.49 -28.61 24.07
CA GLU A 465 23.25 -29.81 23.78
C GLU A 465 22.34 -30.75 22.98
N VAL A 466 22.35 -30.61 21.65
CA VAL A 466 21.69 -31.54 20.73
C VAL A 466 22.44 -32.86 20.86
N THR A 467 21.95 -33.73 21.75
CA THR A 467 22.38 -35.11 21.87
C THR A 467 22.22 -35.79 20.51
N ARG A 468 23.36 -36.05 19.86
CA ARG A 468 23.41 -36.88 18.65
C ARG A 468 22.79 -38.25 18.96
N PRO A 469 21.92 -38.81 18.10
CA PRO A 469 21.50 -40.19 18.28
C PRO A 469 22.72 -41.10 18.14
N ALA A 470 22.85 -42.04 19.08
CA ALA A 470 23.95 -42.99 19.12
C ALA A 470 24.02 -43.78 17.80
N VAL A 471 25.18 -43.73 17.15
CA VAL A 471 25.51 -44.61 16.02
C VAL A 471 25.49 -46.04 16.56
N PRO A 472 24.67 -46.96 16.00
CA PRO A 472 24.72 -48.35 16.42
C PRO A 472 26.09 -48.92 16.03
N ARG A 473 26.84 -49.39 17.03
CA ARG A 473 28.04 -50.19 16.81
C ARG A 473 27.63 -51.46 16.06
N VAL A 474 28.04 -51.55 14.80
CA VAL A 474 28.09 -52.82 14.08
C VAL A 474 29.23 -53.63 14.69
N THR A 475 28.89 -54.62 15.50
CA THR A 475 29.82 -55.67 15.91
C THR A 475 29.66 -56.86 14.97
N GLY A 476 30.76 -57.21 14.31
CA GLY A 476 31.20 -58.55 13.88
C GLY A 476 30.17 -59.54 13.41
#